data_AF-R9A4A1-F1
#
_entry.id   AF-R9A4A1-F1
#
_cell.length_a   1.000
_cell.length_b   1.000
_cell.length_c   1.000
_cell.angle_alpha   90.00
_cell.angle_beta   90.00
_cell.angle_gamma   90.00
#
_symmetry.space_group_name_H-M   'P 1'
#
loop_
_entity.id
_entity.type
_entity.pdbx_description
1 polymer ?
#
loop_
_entity_poly.entity_id
_entity_poly.type
_entity_poly.pdbx_seq_one_letter_code
_entity_poly.pdbx_strand_id
1 'polypeptide(L)'
;MKLTITQFIKIATLLVVIAGNLSAENILLKKGGTLQGKVVEQDQYKLKIRKEDGTIVVLNKTDILKVVYKDHLTAAEEDKLRKAEEDKERLKKEKEEAARLKKEQEEAARLEKELAAKNASADAEAKRKQEEEARLAEADRKNLTRTGATWRSAVLPGWGQWKQGRKVQAIVYPSIIAVGLFFTYDKHRMYLNAKRDYNNLDNPYTTNGYFRAAFSPQSAATVSPAEAVVASQFGPFKGQRESVEKHYQDMQYIGAATLLVYIWNIFDAYYFHPTGSGLSMDDTRKEKFFMHSSVDRVGYHPTAIAGDRGIEHRTQLGYEFTF
;
A
#
# COMPACT_ATOMS: atom_id res chain seq x y z
N MET A 1 -88.04 65.38 15.54
CA MET A 1 -87.58 64.86 14.23
C MET A 1 -88.55 63.76 13.78
N LYS A 2 -89.25 63.94 12.66
CA LYS A 2 -90.10 62.88 12.09
C LYS A 2 -89.26 62.13 11.05
N LEU A 3 -88.95 60.86 11.29
CA LEU A 3 -88.32 60.02 10.28
C LEU A 3 -89.33 59.77 9.14
N THR A 4 -88.88 59.96 7.91
CA THR A 4 -89.71 59.71 6.72
C THR A 4 -89.81 58.21 6.44
N ILE A 5 -90.89 57.76 5.81
CA ILE A 5 -91.15 56.34 5.49
C ILE A 5 -89.99 55.70 4.71
N THR A 6 -89.32 56.49 3.87
CA THR A 6 -88.12 56.07 3.12
C THR A 6 -86.91 55.79 4.02
N GLN A 7 -86.80 56.43 5.17
CA GLN A 7 -85.78 56.12 6.17
C GLN A 7 -86.08 54.81 6.92
N PHE A 8 -87.36 54.53 7.20
CA PHE A 8 -87.78 53.23 7.78
C PHE A 8 -87.49 52.06 6.84
N ILE A 9 -87.76 52.22 5.54
CA ILE A 9 -87.44 51.18 4.54
C ILE A 9 -85.93 50.94 4.48
N LYS A 10 -85.10 52.00 4.46
CA LYS A 10 -83.65 51.86 4.47
C LYS A 10 -83.12 51.14 5.72
N ILE A 11 -83.68 51.43 6.89
CA ILE A 11 -83.32 50.75 8.13
C ILE A 11 -83.77 49.27 8.09
N ALA A 12 -84.97 48.98 7.59
CA ALA A 12 -85.46 47.61 7.45
C ALA A 12 -84.64 46.79 6.44
N THR A 13 -84.25 47.38 5.30
CA THR A 13 -83.38 46.72 4.32
C THR A 13 -81.97 46.49 4.87
N LEU A 14 -81.44 47.41 5.67
CA LEU A 14 -80.16 47.21 6.37
C LEU A 14 -80.25 46.08 7.41
N LEU A 15 -81.37 45.94 8.10
CA LEU A 15 -81.60 44.90 9.12
C LEU A 15 -81.76 43.50 8.49
N VAL A 16 -82.34 43.41 7.29
CA VAL A 16 -82.48 42.15 6.54
C VAL A 16 -81.15 41.68 5.94
N VAL A 17 -80.26 42.60 5.55
CA VAL A 17 -78.93 42.26 5.02
C VAL A 17 -77.98 41.74 6.11
N ILE A 18 -78.18 42.12 7.37
CA ILE A 18 -77.34 41.65 8.49
C ILE A 18 -77.67 40.20 8.89
N ALA A 19 -78.86 39.69 8.58
CA ALA A 19 -79.27 38.32 8.89
C ALA A 19 -78.71 37.25 7.92
N GLY A 20 -78.02 37.64 6.85
CA GLY A 20 -77.67 36.76 5.72
C GLY A 20 -76.34 35.99 5.78
N ASN A 21 -75.56 36.02 6.87
CA ASN A 21 -74.25 35.34 6.91
C ASN A 21 -74.22 34.13 7.87
N LEU A 22 -74.92 33.08 7.48
CA LEU A 22 -74.83 31.74 8.08
C LEU A 22 -74.33 30.74 7.03
N SER A 23 -73.03 30.77 6.71
CA SER A 23 -72.36 29.74 5.91
C SER A 23 -71.36 28.96 6.78
N ALA A 24 -71.30 27.64 6.60
CA ALA A 24 -70.39 26.73 7.28
C ALA A 24 -69.07 26.60 6.51
N GLU A 25 -67.93 26.50 7.21
CA GLU A 25 -66.60 26.40 6.59
C GLU A 25 -66.13 24.93 6.51
N ASN A 26 -65.36 24.58 5.46
CA ASN A 26 -64.81 23.24 5.28
C ASN A 26 -63.34 23.20 5.69
N ILE A 27 -62.99 22.34 6.65
CA ILE A 27 -61.63 22.24 7.20
C ILE A 27 -61.05 20.87 6.86
N LEU A 28 -59.97 20.85 6.08
CA LEU A 28 -59.26 19.65 5.66
C LEU A 28 -58.20 19.26 6.69
N LEU A 29 -58.19 18.01 7.13
CA LEU A 29 -57.24 17.48 8.11
C LEU A 29 -56.08 16.73 7.42
N LYS A 30 -54.86 16.82 7.98
CA LYS A 30 -53.67 16.13 7.45
C LYS A 30 -53.75 14.60 7.51
N LYS A 31 -54.52 14.06 8.46
CA LYS A 31 -54.71 12.61 8.65
C LYS A 31 -55.86 12.04 7.80
N GLY A 32 -56.46 12.86 6.94
CA GLY A 32 -57.66 12.52 6.17
C GLY A 32 -58.95 12.90 6.92
N GLY A 33 -59.98 13.22 6.14
CA GLY A 33 -61.29 13.65 6.65
C GLY A 33 -61.50 15.17 6.59
N THR A 34 -62.76 15.56 6.38
CA THR A 34 -63.21 16.96 6.29
C THR A 34 -64.16 17.27 7.44
N LEU A 35 -63.93 18.38 8.13
CA LEU A 35 -64.81 18.82 9.20
C LEU A 35 -65.54 20.08 8.76
N GLN A 36 -66.88 20.02 8.74
CA GLN A 36 -67.73 21.15 8.41
C GLN A 36 -68.16 21.85 9.69
N GLY A 37 -68.01 23.17 9.73
CA GLY A 37 -68.47 23.96 10.86
C GLY A 37 -67.99 25.40 10.81
N LYS A 38 -68.57 26.25 11.63
CA LYS A 38 -68.23 27.68 11.71
C LYS A 38 -67.05 27.89 12.65
N VAL A 39 -66.01 28.58 12.21
CA VAL A 39 -64.91 28.97 13.10
C VAL A 39 -65.43 30.03 14.08
N VAL A 40 -65.36 29.71 15.38
CA VAL A 40 -65.84 30.59 16.46
C VAL A 40 -64.69 31.39 17.06
N GLU A 41 -63.54 30.75 17.22
CA GLU A 41 -62.38 31.37 17.85
C GLU A 41 -61.09 30.77 17.27
N GLN A 42 -60.10 31.62 17.04
CA GLN A 42 -58.81 31.23 16.51
C GLN A 42 -57.69 31.75 17.40
N ASP A 43 -56.79 30.85 17.79
CA ASP A 43 -55.57 31.13 18.54
C ASP A 43 -54.34 30.84 17.65
N GLN A 44 -53.13 31.17 18.11
CA GLN A 44 -51.87 30.91 17.39
C GLN A 44 -51.66 29.42 17.07
N TYR A 45 -52.14 28.53 17.94
CA TYR A 45 -51.95 27.09 17.81
C TYR A 45 -53.26 26.30 17.63
N LYS A 46 -54.40 26.85 18.02
CA LYS A 46 -55.69 26.13 18.06
C LYS A 46 -56.78 26.84 17.28
N LEU A 47 -57.73 26.07 16.75
CA LEU A 47 -58.91 26.54 16.02
C LEU A 47 -60.15 25.90 16.66
N LYS A 48 -61.09 26.71 17.17
CA LYS A 48 -62.36 26.22 17.73
C LYS A 48 -63.47 26.36 16.70
N ILE A 49 -64.16 25.26 16.42
CA ILE A 49 -65.16 25.16 15.36
C ILE A 49 -66.48 24.69 15.96
N ARG A 50 -67.58 25.36 15.61
CA ARG A 50 -68.94 24.94 15.97
C ARG A 50 -69.53 24.15 14.80
N LYS A 51 -69.82 22.87 15.03
CA LYS A 51 -70.49 22.00 14.06
C LYS A 51 -71.97 22.36 13.92
N GLU A 52 -72.62 21.86 12.88
CA GLU A 52 -74.06 22.06 12.64
C GLU A 52 -74.93 21.53 13.80
N ASP A 53 -74.46 20.51 14.51
CA ASP A 53 -75.06 19.91 15.70
C ASP A 53 -74.83 20.75 17.00
N GLY A 54 -74.34 21.98 16.88
CA GLY A 54 -74.10 22.90 18.00
C GLY A 54 -72.87 22.61 18.88
N THR A 55 -72.22 21.45 18.71
CA THR A 55 -71.02 21.05 19.45
C THR A 55 -69.78 21.85 19.03
N ILE A 56 -68.93 22.20 20.01
CA ILE A 56 -67.67 22.94 19.79
C ILE A 56 -66.50 21.95 19.79
N VAL A 57 -65.76 21.88 18.69
CA VAL A 57 -64.56 21.04 18.54
C VAL A 57 -63.31 21.91 18.44
N VAL A 58 -62.28 21.57 19.22
CA VAL A 58 -60.99 22.28 19.21
C VAL A 58 -59.98 21.47 18.42
N LEU A 59 -59.46 22.02 17.32
CA LEU A 59 -58.43 21.42 16.47
C LEU A 59 -57.10 22.16 16.62
N ASN A 60 -55.98 21.43 16.50
CA ASN A 60 -54.65 22.03 16.47
C ASN A 60 -54.28 22.39 15.02
N LYS A 61 -53.70 23.57 14.78
CA LYS A 61 -53.29 24.02 13.44
C LYS A 61 -52.23 23.13 12.80
N THR A 62 -51.47 22.39 13.60
CA THR A 62 -50.52 21.37 13.10
C THR A 62 -51.21 20.23 12.37
N ASP A 63 -52.48 19.93 12.71
CA ASP A 63 -53.27 18.82 12.16
C ASP A 63 -54.17 19.24 11.00
N ILE A 64 -54.23 20.55 10.70
CA ILE A 64 -55.02 21.12 9.61
C ILE A 64 -54.14 21.22 8.36
N LEU A 65 -54.64 20.70 7.24
CA LEU A 65 -53.98 20.79 5.94
C LEU A 65 -54.31 22.14 5.28
N LYS A 66 -55.61 22.49 5.21
CA LYS A 66 -56.09 23.76 4.64
C LYS A 66 -57.52 24.05 5.09
N VAL A 67 -57.86 25.33 5.27
CA VAL A 67 -59.25 25.80 5.45
C VAL A 67 -59.76 26.30 4.10
N VAL A 68 -60.90 25.77 3.64
CA VAL A 68 -61.49 26.11 2.34
C VAL A 68 -62.88 26.70 2.55
N TYR A 69 -63.06 27.93 2.10
CA TYR A 69 -64.33 28.66 2.12
C TYR A 69 -65.09 28.37 0.82
N LYS A 70 -65.66 27.17 0.68
CA LYS A 70 -66.51 26.80 -0.46
C LYS A 70 -67.50 25.70 -0.03
N ASP A 71 -68.78 25.91 -0.31
CA ASP A 71 -69.88 25.17 0.36
C ASP A 71 -69.92 23.66 0.04
N HIS A 72 -69.31 23.18 -1.04
CA HIS A 72 -69.14 21.73 -1.27
C HIS A 72 -67.82 21.45 -2.02
N LEU A 73 -66.93 20.67 -1.41
CA LEU A 73 -65.74 20.13 -2.07
C LEU A 73 -66.06 18.70 -2.56
N THR A 74 -65.98 18.46 -3.86
CA THR A 74 -66.06 17.09 -4.41
C THR A 74 -64.72 16.36 -4.25
N ALA A 75 -64.74 15.09 -3.84
CA ALA A 75 -63.55 14.27 -3.53
C ALA A 75 -62.45 14.29 -4.63
N ALA A 76 -62.83 14.45 -5.90
CA ALA A 76 -61.91 14.51 -7.03
C ALA A 76 -61.06 15.81 -7.10
N GLU A 77 -61.53 16.92 -6.53
CA GLU A 77 -60.76 18.17 -6.47
C GLU A 77 -59.79 18.19 -5.28
N GLU A 78 -60.15 17.52 -4.19
CA GLU A 78 -59.30 17.31 -3.01
C GLU A 78 -58.08 16.44 -3.34
N ASP A 79 -58.28 15.36 -4.09
CA ASP A 79 -57.19 14.48 -4.52
C ASP A 79 -56.22 15.15 -5.48
N LYS A 80 -56.71 16.02 -6.37
CA LYS A 80 -55.86 16.80 -7.29
C LYS A 80 -55.02 17.83 -6.54
N LEU A 81 -55.58 18.47 -5.52
CA LEU A 81 -54.86 19.45 -4.72
C LEU A 81 -53.78 18.80 -3.85
N ARG A 82 -54.06 17.60 -3.31
CA ARG A 82 -53.11 16.81 -2.51
C ARG A 82 -51.90 16.36 -3.33
N LYS A 83 -52.15 15.79 -4.52
CA LYS A 83 -51.10 15.36 -5.45
C LYS A 83 -50.21 16.53 -5.88
N ALA A 84 -50.80 17.69 -6.19
CA ALA A 84 -50.04 18.86 -6.62
C ALA A 84 -49.10 19.42 -5.53
N GLU A 85 -49.48 19.30 -4.25
CA GLU A 85 -48.65 19.77 -3.14
C GLU A 85 -47.56 18.75 -2.75
N GLU A 86 -47.90 17.46 -2.76
CA GLU A 86 -46.92 16.36 -2.59
C GLU A 86 -45.86 16.39 -3.69
N ASP A 87 -46.25 16.62 -4.95
CA ASP A 87 -45.32 16.74 -6.07
C ASP A 87 -44.39 17.95 -5.93
N LYS A 88 -44.88 19.09 -5.44
CA LYS A 88 -44.03 20.26 -5.14
C LYS A 88 -43.02 19.99 -4.04
N GLU A 89 -43.42 19.30 -2.98
CA GLU A 89 -42.52 18.96 -1.87
C GLU A 89 -41.43 17.97 -2.31
N ARG A 90 -41.80 16.98 -3.14
CA ARG A 90 -40.85 16.04 -3.76
C ARG A 90 -39.87 16.76 -4.68
N LEU A 91 -40.34 17.64 -5.55
CA LEU A 91 -39.49 18.42 -6.44
C LEU A 91 -38.51 19.32 -5.68
N LYS A 92 -38.92 19.84 -4.51
CA LYS A 92 -38.07 20.66 -3.63
C LYS A 92 -36.97 19.82 -2.98
N LYS A 93 -37.30 18.62 -2.48
CA LYS A 93 -36.33 17.67 -1.88
C LYS A 93 -35.33 17.15 -2.92
N GLU A 94 -35.80 16.77 -4.10
CA GLU A 94 -34.93 16.31 -5.21
C GLU A 94 -33.95 17.41 -5.65
N LYS A 95 -34.40 18.68 -5.72
CA LYS A 95 -33.52 19.82 -6.01
C LYS A 95 -32.49 20.08 -4.92
N GLU A 96 -32.86 19.90 -3.65
CA GLU A 96 -31.96 20.08 -2.50
C GLU A 96 -30.91 18.97 -2.44
N GLU A 97 -31.30 17.72 -2.66
CA GLU A 97 -30.38 16.58 -2.75
C GLU A 97 -29.43 16.70 -3.95
N ALA A 98 -29.94 17.06 -5.12
CA ALA A 98 -29.10 17.32 -6.30
C ALA A 98 -28.11 18.47 -6.06
N ALA A 99 -28.50 19.52 -5.33
CA ALA A 99 -27.61 20.60 -4.96
C ALA A 99 -26.53 20.17 -3.94
N ARG A 100 -26.86 19.27 -3.00
CA ARG A 100 -25.89 18.69 -2.07
C ARG A 100 -24.88 17.78 -2.78
N LEU A 101 -25.35 16.87 -3.63
CA LEU A 101 -24.51 15.96 -4.42
C LEU A 101 -23.56 16.73 -5.33
N LYS A 102 -24.02 17.82 -5.95
CA LYS A 102 -23.17 18.67 -6.79
C LYS A 102 -22.06 19.37 -5.99
N LYS A 103 -22.34 19.80 -4.75
CA LYS A 103 -21.33 20.41 -3.86
C LYS A 103 -20.30 19.39 -3.40
N GLU A 104 -20.73 18.18 -3.04
CA GLU A 104 -19.84 17.10 -2.61
C GLU A 104 -18.93 16.63 -3.75
N GLN A 105 -19.45 16.52 -4.97
CA GLN A 105 -18.65 16.22 -6.16
C GLN A 105 -17.63 17.33 -6.46
N GLU A 106 -17.99 18.61 -6.29
CA GLU A 106 -17.07 19.73 -6.50
C GLU A 106 -15.96 19.78 -5.43
N GLU A 107 -16.29 19.47 -4.18
CA GLU A 107 -15.33 19.37 -3.07
C GLU A 107 -14.38 18.18 -3.25
N ALA A 108 -14.90 17.01 -3.62
CA ALA A 108 -14.10 15.83 -3.94
C ALA A 108 -13.16 16.11 -5.13
N ALA A 109 -13.65 16.75 -6.19
CA ALA A 109 -12.83 17.13 -7.34
C ALA A 109 -11.76 18.19 -6.98
N ARG A 110 -12.04 19.09 -6.02
CA ARG A 110 -11.03 20.03 -5.50
C ARG A 110 -9.96 19.31 -4.69
N LEU A 111 -10.34 18.41 -3.80
CA LEU A 111 -9.42 17.62 -2.98
C LEU A 111 -8.54 16.72 -3.85
N GLU A 112 -9.10 16.07 -4.87
CA GLU A 112 -8.34 15.26 -5.83
C GLU A 112 -7.33 16.10 -6.61
N LYS A 113 -7.72 17.29 -7.09
CA LYS A 113 -6.80 18.23 -7.74
C LYS A 113 -5.69 18.71 -6.80
N GLU A 114 -6.01 18.97 -5.53
CA GLU A 114 -5.01 19.38 -4.54
C GLU A 114 -4.03 18.25 -4.21
N LEU A 115 -4.51 17.02 -4.04
CA LEU A 115 -3.67 15.84 -3.83
C LEU A 115 -2.80 15.53 -5.05
N ALA A 116 -3.36 15.63 -6.26
CA ALA A 116 -2.61 15.48 -7.49
C ALA A 116 -1.52 16.55 -7.62
N ALA A 117 -1.81 17.81 -7.28
CA ALA A 117 -0.82 18.88 -7.28
C ALA A 117 0.27 18.68 -6.22
N LYS A 118 -0.10 18.25 -5.01
CA LYS A 118 0.85 17.92 -3.93
C LYS A 118 1.75 16.76 -4.34
N ASN A 119 1.20 15.67 -4.86
CA ASN A 119 1.97 14.51 -5.32
C ASN A 119 2.89 14.89 -6.50
N ALA A 120 2.39 15.63 -7.49
CA ALA A 120 3.22 16.10 -8.60
C ALA A 120 4.38 17.01 -8.13
N SER A 121 4.14 17.86 -7.12
CA SER A 121 5.17 18.70 -6.53
C SER A 121 6.20 17.89 -5.73
N ALA A 122 5.77 16.88 -4.98
CA ALA A 122 6.64 15.98 -4.23
C ALA A 122 7.48 15.10 -5.16
N ASP A 123 6.88 14.59 -6.25
CA ASP A 123 7.59 13.80 -7.27
C ASP A 123 8.61 14.66 -8.02
N ALA A 124 8.27 15.92 -8.33
CA ALA A 124 9.21 16.85 -8.95
C ALA A 124 10.37 17.21 -8.00
N GLU A 125 10.10 17.40 -6.70
CA GLU A 125 11.14 17.65 -5.70
C GLU A 125 12.03 16.40 -5.50
N ALA A 126 11.45 15.21 -5.46
CA ALA A 126 12.18 13.95 -5.36
C ALA A 126 13.09 13.72 -6.57
N LYS A 127 12.59 14.00 -7.79
CA LYS A 127 13.42 13.94 -9.01
C LYS A 127 14.56 14.96 -8.99
N ARG A 128 14.31 16.20 -8.57
CA ARG A 128 15.37 17.23 -8.42
C ARG A 128 16.43 16.81 -7.41
N LYS A 129 16.03 16.26 -6.27
CA LYS A 129 16.96 15.72 -5.27
C LYS A 129 17.78 14.56 -5.83
N GLN A 130 17.15 13.64 -6.55
CA GLN A 130 17.84 12.53 -7.21
C GLN A 130 18.83 13.01 -8.28
N GLU A 131 18.48 14.02 -9.07
CA GLU A 131 19.36 14.63 -10.07
C GLU A 131 20.55 15.36 -9.41
N GLU A 132 20.31 16.10 -8.32
CA GLU A 132 21.37 16.77 -7.57
C GLU A 132 22.33 15.76 -6.91
N GLU A 133 21.80 14.72 -6.29
CA GLU A 133 22.58 13.61 -5.74
C GLU A 133 23.37 12.88 -6.84
N ALA A 134 22.77 12.66 -8.01
CA ALA A 134 23.46 12.07 -9.16
C ALA A 134 24.60 12.96 -9.66
N ARG A 135 24.38 14.29 -9.72
CA ARG A 135 25.40 15.28 -10.09
C ARG A 135 26.55 15.31 -9.09
N LEU A 136 26.25 15.30 -7.79
CA LEU A 136 27.25 15.21 -6.72
C LEU A 136 28.01 13.89 -6.81
N ALA A 137 27.32 12.78 -7.03
CA ALA A 137 27.94 11.47 -7.22
C ALA A 137 28.84 11.42 -8.46
N GLU A 138 28.50 12.14 -9.53
CA GLU A 138 29.35 12.28 -10.72
C GLU A 138 30.61 13.12 -10.44
N ALA A 139 30.46 14.21 -9.68
CA ALA A 139 31.60 15.01 -9.23
C ALA A 139 32.56 14.18 -8.34
N ASP A 140 32.00 13.42 -7.40
CA ASP A 140 32.73 12.46 -6.57
C ASP A 140 33.48 11.42 -7.42
N ARG A 141 32.85 10.89 -8.47
CA ARG A 141 33.47 9.93 -9.40
C ARG A 141 34.67 10.53 -10.12
N LYS A 142 34.55 11.77 -10.61
CA LYS A 142 35.65 12.46 -11.32
C LYS A 142 36.88 12.67 -10.43
N ASN A 143 36.67 12.85 -9.13
CA ASN A 143 37.74 13.04 -8.15
C ASN A 143 38.32 11.71 -7.59
N LEU A 144 37.78 10.55 -7.99
CA LEU A 144 38.18 9.27 -7.42
C LEU A 144 39.43 8.70 -8.10
N THR A 145 40.55 8.71 -7.39
CA THR A 145 41.80 8.08 -7.84
C THR A 145 41.73 6.54 -7.79
N ARG A 146 42.54 5.85 -8.61
CA ARG A 146 42.67 4.38 -8.60
C ARG A 146 43.00 3.83 -7.21
N THR A 147 43.97 4.47 -6.55
CA THR A 147 44.38 4.15 -5.18
C THR A 147 43.27 4.40 -4.17
N GLY A 148 42.52 5.49 -4.32
CA GLY A 148 41.36 5.79 -3.48
C GLY A 148 40.24 4.76 -3.60
N ALA A 149 39.97 4.25 -4.81
CA ALA A 149 38.99 3.18 -5.00
C ALA A 149 39.50 1.84 -4.42
N THR A 150 40.78 1.53 -4.62
CA THR A 150 41.40 0.30 -4.12
C THR A 150 41.36 0.24 -2.58
N TRP A 151 41.71 1.34 -1.90
CA TRP A 151 41.64 1.42 -0.44
C TRP A 151 40.21 1.20 0.07
N ARG A 152 39.21 1.80 -0.58
CA ARG A 152 37.79 1.58 -0.22
C ARG A 152 37.39 0.12 -0.37
N SER A 153 37.77 -0.54 -1.46
CA SER A 153 37.48 -1.96 -1.70
C SER A 153 38.27 -2.92 -0.79
N ALA A 154 39.41 -2.48 -0.26
CA ALA A 154 40.16 -3.21 0.76
C ALA A 154 39.49 -3.10 2.14
N VAL A 155 38.95 -1.92 2.49
CA VAL A 155 38.20 -1.78 3.76
C VAL A 155 36.87 -2.51 3.70
N LEU A 156 36.13 -2.34 2.60
CA LEU A 156 34.83 -2.97 2.40
C LEU A 156 34.71 -3.46 0.96
N PRO A 157 34.59 -4.79 0.74
CA PRO A 157 34.53 -5.34 -0.61
C PRO A 157 33.40 -4.72 -1.44
N GLY A 158 33.70 -4.31 -2.68
CA GLY A 158 32.74 -3.63 -3.55
C GLY A 158 32.58 -2.12 -3.33
N TRP A 159 33.10 -1.52 -2.25
CA TRP A 159 32.90 -0.08 -1.97
C TRP A 159 33.60 0.83 -2.99
N GLY A 160 34.82 0.49 -3.40
CA GLY A 160 35.52 1.20 -4.47
C GLY A 160 34.77 1.10 -5.79
N GLN A 161 34.30 -0.09 -6.17
CA GLN A 161 33.49 -0.31 -7.37
C GLN A 161 32.17 0.47 -7.32
N TRP A 162 31.53 0.58 -6.15
CA TRP A 162 30.32 1.38 -5.98
C TRP A 162 30.57 2.86 -6.27
N LYS A 163 31.65 3.41 -5.70
CA LYS A 163 32.06 4.80 -5.95
C LYS A 163 32.55 5.04 -7.38
N GLN A 164 33.04 4.01 -8.07
CA GLN A 164 33.35 4.05 -9.51
C GLN A 164 32.10 3.97 -10.40
N GLY A 165 30.90 3.70 -9.85
CA GLY A 165 29.67 3.50 -10.62
C GLY A 165 29.48 2.07 -11.18
N ARG A 166 30.40 1.15 -10.86
CA ARG A 166 30.36 -0.27 -11.23
C ARG A 166 29.42 -1.05 -10.32
N LYS A 167 28.11 -0.81 -10.45
CA LYS A 167 27.06 -1.32 -9.54
C LYS A 167 27.02 -2.85 -9.46
N VAL A 168 27.24 -3.55 -10.58
CA VAL A 168 27.21 -5.03 -10.62
C VAL A 168 28.33 -5.60 -9.76
N GLN A 169 29.57 -5.18 -9.98
CA GLN A 169 30.72 -5.65 -9.21
C GLN A 169 30.62 -5.26 -7.74
N ALA A 170 30.09 -4.06 -7.47
CA ALA A 170 29.85 -3.58 -6.13
C ALA A 170 28.84 -4.41 -5.33
N ILE A 171 27.98 -5.19 -5.99
CA ILE A 171 27.04 -6.12 -5.34
C ILE A 171 27.62 -7.52 -5.31
N VAL A 172 28.22 -7.97 -6.42
CA VAL A 172 28.70 -9.36 -6.59
C VAL A 172 29.82 -9.69 -5.61
N TYR A 173 30.84 -8.84 -5.49
CA TYR A 173 31.98 -9.10 -4.61
C TYR A 173 31.61 -9.22 -3.13
N PRO A 174 30.96 -8.23 -2.49
CA PRO A 174 30.56 -8.37 -1.09
C PRO A 174 29.61 -9.55 -0.89
N SER A 175 28.73 -9.85 -1.85
CA SER A 175 27.81 -11.00 -1.73
C SER A 175 28.57 -12.32 -1.69
N ILE A 176 29.47 -12.58 -2.65
CA ILE A 176 30.25 -13.82 -2.71
C ILE A 176 31.17 -13.92 -1.49
N ILE A 177 31.81 -12.82 -1.07
CA ILE A 177 32.70 -12.82 0.10
C ILE A 177 31.89 -13.07 1.38
N ALA A 178 30.71 -12.47 1.55
CA ALA A 178 29.85 -12.72 2.69
C ALA A 178 29.42 -14.19 2.78
N VAL A 179 29.03 -14.80 1.65
CA VAL A 179 28.71 -16.22 1.57
C VAL A 179 29.93 -17.09 1.93
N GLY A 180 31.10 -16.76 1.40
CA GLY A 180 32.36 -17.47 1.70
C GLY A 180 32.74 -17.39 3.18
N LEU A 181 32.63 -16.21 3.79
CA LEU A 181 32.86 -15.99 5.22
C LEU A 181 31.85 -16.76 6.08
N PHE A 182 30.57 -16.78 5.70
CA PHE A 182 29.54 -17.55 6.39
C PHE A 182 29.87 -19.04 6.41
N PHE A 183 30.20 -19.63 5.26
CA PHE A 183 30.56 -21.04 5.19
C PHE A 183 31.88 -21.34 5.90
N THR A 184 32.87 -20.44 5.85
CA THR A 184 34.11 -20.59 6.61
C THR A 184 33.82 -20.65 8.12
N TYR A 185 32.95 -19.77 8.61
CA TYR A 185 32.54 -19.75 10.01
C TYR A 185 31.77 -21.02 10.41
N ASP A 186 30.82 -21.46 9.58
CA ASP A 186 30.06 -22.68 9.84
C ASP A 186 30.97 -23.92 9.92
N LYS A 187 31.90 -24.06 8.97
CA LYS A 187 32.91 -25.14 9.00
C LYS A 187 33.87 -25.03 10.18
N HIS A 188 34.22 -23.81 10.58
CA HIS A 188 35.03 -23.61 11.79
C HIS A 188 34.30 -24.12 13.05
N ARG A 189 32.99 -23.87 13.18
CA ARG A 189 32.18 -24.41 14.29
C ARG A 189 32.15 -25.94 14.25
N MET A 190 31.96 -26.54 13.08
CA MET A 190 31.98 -28.00 12.93
C MET A 190 33.35 -28.58 13.29
N TYR A 191 34.44 -27.95 12.87
CA TYR A 191 35.79 -28.33 13.24
C TYR A 191 36.02 -28.28 14.75
N LEU A 192 35.58 -27.21 15.42
CA LEU A 192 35.69 -27.11 16.89
C LEU A 192 34.90 -28.20 17.61
N ASN A 193 33.69 -28.51 17.14
CA ASN A 193 32.86 -29.58 17.68
C ASN A 193 33.52 -30.95 17.47
N ALA A 194 33.94 -31.26 16.24
CA ALA A 194 34.64 -32.50 15.92
C ALA A 194 35.95 -32.64 16.73
N LYS A 195 36.68 -31.54 16.94
CA LYS A 195 37.90 -31.51 17.75
C LYS A 195 37.59 -31.77 19.21
N ARG A 196 36.49 -31.25 19.74
CA ARG A 196 36.04 -31.52 21.11
C ARG A 196 35.65 -33.00 21.26
N ASP A 197 34.92 -33.55 20.30
CA ASP A 197 34.48 -34.95 20.32
C ASP A 197 35.67 -35.91 20.20
N TYR A 198 36.66 -35.58 19.36
CA TYR A 198 37.93 -36.33 19.27
C TYR A 198 38.76 -36.26 20.57
N ASN A 199 38.73 -35.12 21.25
CA ASN A 199 39.42 -34.92 22.54
C ASN A 199 38.57 -35.32 23.76
N ASN A 200 37.42 -35.97 23.55
CA ASN A 200 36.53 -36.36 24.63
C ASN A 200 37.21 -37.40 25.56
N LEU A 201 36.69 -37.51 26.79
CA LEU A 201 37.24 -38.30 27.90
C LEU A 201 37.54 -39.76 27.56
N ASP A 202 36.90 -40.31 26.53
CA ASP A 202 37.00 -41.72 26.13
C ASP A 202 38.13 -42.00 25.13
N ASN A 203 38.82 -40.97 24.60
CA ASN A 203 39.95 -41.14 23.70
C ASN A 203 41.30 -41.08 24.46
N PRO A 204 41.91 -42.22 24.82
CA PRO A 204 43.15 -42.25 25.59
C PRO A 204 44.37 -41.83 24.76
N TYR A 205 44.23 -41.70 23.43
CA TYR A 205 45.32 -41.44 22.50
C TYR A 205 45.57 -39.94 22.24
N THR A 206 44.94 -39.05 23.00
CA THR A 206 45.13 -37.60 22.96
C THR A 206 46.08 -37.12 24.05
N THR A 207 46.67 -35.93 23.92
CA THR A 207 47.57 -35.35 24.96
C THR A 207 46.90 -35.31 26.34
N ASN A 208 45.59 -35.04 26.38
CA ASN A 208 44.78 -35.07 27.60
C ASN A 208 44.52 -36.50 28.09
N GLY A 209 44.34 -37.46 27.17
CA GLY A 209 44.24 -38.89 27.47
C GLY A 209 45.51 -39.43 28.13
N TYR A 210 46.70 -39.09 27.60
CA TYR A 210 47.99 -39.45 28.19
C TYR A 210 48.20 -38.84 29.57
N PHE A 211 47.89 -37.54 29.72
CA PHE A 211 47.99 -36.88 31.02
C PHE A 211 47.08 -37.57 32.05
N ARG A 212 45.84 -37.91 31.68
CA ARG A 212 44.95 -38.66 32.57
C ARG A 212 45.47 -40.07 32.88
N ALA A 213 45.95 -40.81 31.89
CA ALA A 213 46.48 -42.15 32.08
C ALA A 213 47.67 -42.14 33.06
N ALA A 214 48.49 -41.08 33.05
CA ALA A 214 49.60 -40.90 33.98
C ALA A 214 49.16 -40.62 35.44
N PHE A 215 47.96 -40.09 35.67
CA PHE A 215 47.47 -39.71 37.01
C PHE A 215 46.26 -40.53 37.50
N SER A 216 45.79 -41.53 36.76
CA SER A 216 44.69 -42.41 37.19
C SER A 216 45.21 -43.76 37.72
N PRO A 217 44.61 -44.32 38.79
CA PRO A 217 45.07 -45.59 39.38
C PRO A 217 44.78 -46.79 38.47
N GLN A 218 45.85 -47.37 37.91
CA GLN A 218 46.10 -48.75 37.38
C GLN A 218 45.00 -49.56 36.67
N SER A 219 43.84 -48.98 36.37
CA SER A 219 42.73 -49.60 35.62
C SER A 219 42.44 -48.92 34.29
N ALA A 220 43.03 -47.74 34.03
CA ALA A 220 43.01 -47.11 32.72
C ALA A 220 44.23 -47.59 31.93
N ALA A 221 43.98 -48.10 30.71
CA ALA A 221 44.96 -48.68 29.82
C ALA A 221 46.29 -47.90 29.80
N THR A 222 47.39 -48.58 30.15
CA THR A 222 48.75 -48.12 29.90
C THR A 222 48.98 -48.13 28.40
N VAL A 223 48.65 -47.03 27.72
CA VAL A 223 48.78 -46.94 26.28
C VAL A 223 50.26 -46.83 25.92
N SER A 224 50.81 -47.86 25.25
CA SER A 224 52.15 -47.76 24.70
C SER A 224 52.16 -46.80 23.49
N PRO A 225 53.26 -46.06 23.24
CA PRO A 225 53.36 -45.16 22.08
C PRO A 225 53.10 -45.87 20.74
N ALA A 226 53.46 -47.15 20.64
CA ALA A 226 53.22 -47.96 19.45
C ALA A 226 51.72 -48.27 19.25
N GLU A 227 51.00 -48.66 20.31
CA GLU A 227 49.56 -48.90 20.25
C GLU A 227 48.78 -47.62 19.96
N ALA A 228 49.27 -46.47 20.40
CA ALA A 228 48.65 -45.20 20.05
C ALA A 228 48.75 -44.84 18.58
N VAL A 229 49.90 -45.10 17.96
CA VAL A 229 50.06 -44.91 16.51
C VAL A 229 49.13 -45.86 15.76
N VAL A 230 49.08 -47.15 16.16
CA VAL A 230 48.20 -48.15 15.53
C VAL A 230 46.72 -47.81 15.74
N ALA A 231 46.30 -47.43 16.95
CA ALA A 231 44.92 -47.06 17.24
C ALA A 231 44.51 -45.73 16.59
N SER A 232 45.44 -44.80 16.35
CA SER A 232 45.16 -43.59 15.57
C SER A 232 44.92 -43.88 14.07
N GLN A 233 45.52 -44.95 13.54
CA GLN A 233 45.41 -45.35 12.13
C GLN A 233 44.30 -46.38 11.88
N PHE A 234 44.09 -47.33 12.80
CA PHE A 234 43.19 -48.48 12.64
C PHE A 234 42.18 -48.65 13.79
N GLY A 235 42.22 -47.78 14.80
CA GLY A 235 41.38 -47.89 15.99
C GLY A 235 39.99 -47.25 15.85
N PRO A 236 39.18 -47.32 16.92
CA PRO A 236 37.78 -46.88 16.92
C PRO A 236 37.62 -45.36 16.73
N PHE A 237 38.69 -44.58 16.93
CA PHE A 237 38.71 -43.12 16.81
C PHE A 237 39.08 -42.61 15.41
N LYS A 238 39.33 -43.51 14.44
CA LYS A 238 39.66 -43.14 13.05
C LYS A 238 38.62 -42.20 12.45
N GLY A 239 37.33 -42.51 12.60
CA GLY A 239 36.24 -41.68 12.05
C GLY A 239 36.17 -40.29 12.69
N GLN A 240 36.49 -40.16 13.99
CA GLN A 240 36.54 -38.87 14.67
C GLN A 240 37.73 -38.03 14.18
N ARG A 241 38.91 -38.65 14.02
CA ARG A 241 40.10 -37.99 13.44
C ARG A 241 39.84 -37.53 12.01
N GLU A 242 39.25 -38.39 11.18
CA GLU A 242 38.88 -38.06 9.80
C GLU A 242 37.85 -36.93 9.74
N SER A 243 36.90 -36.89 10.67
CA SER A 243 35.94 -35.79 10.78
C SER A 243 36.63 -34.46 11.10
N VAL A 244 37.55 -34.44 12.07
CA VAL A 244 38.35 -33.25 12.40
C VAL A 244 39.14 -32.77 11.19
N GLU A 245 39.86 -33.69 10.54
CA GLU A 245 40.69 -33.38 9.38
C GLU A 245 39.84 -32.85 8.22
N LYS A 246 38.73 -33.51 7.91
CA LYS A 246 37.80 -33.09 6.86
C LYS A 246 37.25 -31.70 7.09
N HIS A 247 36.75 -31.40 8.30
CA HIS A 247 36.22 -30.08 8.60
C HIS A 247 37.29 -28.99 8.62
N TYR A 248 38.52 -29.34 9.03
CA TYR A 248 39.67 -28.44 8.95
C TYR A 248 40.04 -28.13 7.50
N GLN A 249 40.14 -29.15 6.65
CA GLN A 249 40.42 -29.01 5.22
C GLN A 249 39.32 -28.21 4.50
N ASP A 250 38.04 -28.55 4.72
CA ASP A 250 36.90 -27.80 4.17
C ASP A 250 36.97 -26.31 4.55
N MET A 251 37.23 -26.02 5.83
CA MET A 251 37.39 -24.64 6.33
C MET A 251 38.55 -23.93 5.65
N GLN A 252 39.70 -24.59 5.49
CA GLN A 252 40.86 -24.02 4.80
C GLN A 252 40.60 -23.77 3.32
N TYR A 253 39.97 -24.70 2.60
CA TYR A 253 39.67 -24.55 1.18
C TYR A 253 38.69 -23.41 0.93
N ILE A 254 37.61 -23.34 1.71
CA ILE A 254 36.61 -22.26 1.58
C ILE A 254 37.22 -20.92 2.00
N GLY A 255 37.99 -20.90 3.10
CA GLY A 255 38.69 -19.71 3.57
C GLY A 255 39.70 -19.18 2.54
N ALA A 256 40.51 -20.08 1.96
CA ALA A 256 41.48 -19.74 0.92
C ALA A 256 40.79 -19.24 -0.37
N ALA A 257 39.72 -19.90 -0.81
CA ALA A 257 38.92 -19.46 -1.95
C ALA A 257 38.32 -18.07 -1.71
N THR A 258 37.76 -17.83 -0.51
CA THR A 258 37.21 -16.52 -0.12
C THR A 258 38.29 -15.44 -0.12
N LEU A 259 39.48 -15.75 0.38
CA LEU A 259 40.63 -14.84 0.37
C LEU A 259 41.08 -14.51 -1.06
N LEU A 260 41.12 -15.50 -1.96
CA LEU A 260 41.44 -15.27 -3.37
C LEU A 260 40.42 -14.35 -4.04
N VAL A 261 39.12 -14.55 -3.78
CA VAL A 261 38.06 -13.65 -4.29
C VAL A 261 38.22 -12.24 -3.72
N TYR A 262 38.58 -12.11 -2.44
CA TYR A 262 38.83 -10.82 -1.81
C TYR A 262 40.04 -10.10 -2.44
N ILE A 263 41.15 -10.80 -2.66
CA ILE A 263 42.32 -10.26 -3.36
C ILE A 263 41.95 -9.86 -4.79
N TRP A 264 41.17 -10.69 -5.48
CA TRP A 264 40.66 -10.39 -6.82
C TRP A 264 39.76 -9.15 -6.84
N ASN A 265 38.93 -8.93 -5.82
CA ASN A 265 38.14 -7.71 -5.66
C ASN A 265 39.02 -6.45 -5.55
N ILE A 266 40.14 -6.52 -4.81
CA ILE A 266 41.08 -5.40 -4.70
C ILE A 266 41.79 -5.16 -6.03
N PHE A 267 42.28 -6.23 -6.66
CA PHE A 267 42.91 -6.17 -7.97
C PHE A 267 41.97 -5.56 -9.01
N ASP A 268 40.71 -6.02 -9.03
CA ASP A 268 39.69 -5.50 -9.93
C ASP A 268 39.41 -4.01 -9.72
N ALA A 269 39.33 -3.56 -8.45
CA ALA A 269 39.14 -2.15 -8.13
C ALA A 269 40.29 -1.25 -8.61
N TYR A 270 41.52 -1.78 -8.60
CA TYR A 270 42.71 -1.05 -9.04
C TYR A 270 42.84 -1.03 -10.56
N TYR A 271 42.72 -2.18 -11.22
CA TYR A 271 43.03 -2.35 -12.65
C TYR A 271 41.86 -1.91 -13.54
N PHE A 272 40.62 -2.26 -13.19
CA PHE A 272 39.43 -1.90 -13.96
C PHE A 272 38.77 -0.61 -13.46
N HIS A 273 39.58 0.31 -12.93
CA HIS A 273 39.13 1.67 -12.64
C HIS A 273 38.77 2.38 -13.96
N PRO A 274 37.56 2.97 -14.10
CA PRO A 274 37.16 3.65 -15.32
C PRO A 274 38.00 4.91 -15.54
N THR A 275 38.94 4.83 -16.47
CA THR A 275 39.79 5.95 -16.88
C THR A 275 39.06 6.79 -17.91
N GLY A 276 38.24 7.73 -17.44
CA GLY A 276 37.58 8.73 -18.28
C GLY A 276 36.06 8.68 -18.21
N SER A 277 35.47 9.87 -18.21
CA SER A 277 34.03 10.11 -18.34
C SER A 277 33.48 9.46 -19.61
N GLY A 278 32.87 8.29 -19.46
CA GLY A 278 32.25 7.58 -20.55
C GLY A 278 31.19 6.64 -19.99
N LEU A 279 30.14 7.23 -19.45
CA LEU A 279 28.79 6.68 -19.28
C LEU A 279 27.88 7.82 -18.77
N SER A 280 27.95 8.96 -19.47
CA SER A 280 26.79 9.80 -19.65
C SER A 280 25.83 9.00 -20.53
N MET A 281 24.56 8.95 -20.18
CA MET A 281 23.49 8.20 -20.85
C MET A 281 23.12 8.78 -22.24
N ASP A 282 24.09 9.41 -22.91
CA ASP A 282 23.96 10.11 -24.20
C ASP A 282 25.22 9.97 -25.07
N ASP A 283 26.04 8.93 -24.88
CA ASP A 283 27.25 8.73 -25.69
C ASP A 283 26.92 8.00 -27.00
N THR A 284 26.63 8.79 -28.03
CA THR A 284 26.52 8.42 -29.45
C THR A 284 27.89 8.05 -30.05
N ARG A 285 28.59 7.06 -29.49
CA ARG A 285 29.87 6.57 -30.04
C ARG A 285 29.82 5.19 -30.70
N LYS A 286 30.59 5.12 -31.79
CA LYS A 286 30.43 4.33 -33.03
C LYS A 286 30.70 2.82 -33.00
N GLU A 287 30.86 2.18 -31.85
CA GLU A 287 31.11 0.73 -31.81
C GLU A 287 30.41 0.12 -30.59
N LYS A 288 29.40 -0.73 -30.84
CA LYS A 288 28.61 -1.37 -29.78
C LYS A 288 28.76 -2.88 -29.86
N PHE A 289 29.39 -3.46 -28.83
CA PHE A 289 29.10 -4.84 -28.45
C PHE A 289 27.77 -4.84 -27.71
N PHE A 290 26.76 -5.53 -28.23
CA PHE A 290 25.46 -5.63 -27.58
C PHE A 290 25.05 -7.08 -27.36
N MET A 291 24.40 -7.30 -26.21
CA MET A 291 23.73 -8.54 -25.87
C MET A 291 22.25 -8.22 -25.72
N HIS A 292 21.43 -8.72 -26.65
CA HIS A 292 19.98 -8.59 -26.58
C HIS A 292 19.37 -9.95 -26.30
N SER A 293 18.60 -10.05 -25.22
CA SER A 293 17.81 -11.23 -24.89
C SER A 293 16.35 -10.85 -25.01
N SER A 294 15.67 -11.38 -26.03
CA SER A 294 14.22 -11.24 -26.19
C SER A 294 13.53 -12.57 -25.91
N VAL A 295 12.29 -12.45 -25.45
CA VAL A 295 11.39 -13.59 -25.28
C VAL A 295 10.26 -13.40 -26.28
N ASP A 296 10.43 -14.00 -27.44
CA ASP A 296 9.45 -13.88 -28.52
C ASP A 296 8.45 -15.04 -28.45
N ARG A 297 7.18 -14.71 -28.66
CA ARG A 297 6.13 -15.72 -28.81
C ARG A 297 6.20 -16.25 -30.22
N VAL A 298 6.65 -17.49 -30.38
CA VAL A 298 6.70 -18.13 -31.69
C VAL A 298 5.28 -18.32 -32.20
N GLY A 299 5.00 -17.80 -33.40
CA GLY A 299 3.72 -17.97 -34.08
C GLY A 299 3.42 -19.44 -34.38
N TYR A 300 2.14 -19.74 -34.56
CA TYR A 300 1.60 -21.09 -34.74
C TYR A 300 2.36 -21.89 -35.82
N HIS A 301 3.10 -22.93 -35.41
CA HIS A 301 3.68 -23.87 -36.36
C HIS A 301 2.60 -24.86 -36.83
N PRO A 302 2.38 -25.05 -38.14
CA PRO A 302 1.28 -25.88 -38.67
C PRO A 302 1.39 -27.38 -38.35
N THR A 303 2.49 -27.81 -37.73
CA THR A 303 2.73 -29.19 -37.28
C THR A 303 2.67 -29.37 -35.76
N ALA A 304 2.44 -28.30 -34.99
CA ALA A 304 2.32 -28.39 -33.53
C ALA A 304 0.91 -28.82 -33.13
N ILE A 305 0.82 -29.91 -32.37
CA ILE A 305 -0.45 -30.43 -31.83
C ILE A 305 -1.03 -29.37 -30.89
N ALA A 306 -2.33 -29.13 -31.02
CA ALA A 306 -3.05 -28.03 -30.38
C ALA A 306 -2.70 -27.86 -28.89
N GLY A 307 -2.04 -26.76 -28.56
CA GLY A 307 -1.83 -26.31 -27.18
C GLY A 307 -0.40 -25.94 -26.81
N ASP A 308 0.61 -26.35 -27.59
CA ASP A 308 2.00 -26.10 -27.21
C ASP A 308 2.45 -24.68 -27.63
N ARG A 309 2.30 -23.72 -26.70
CA ARG A 309 2.82 -22.36 -26.85
C ARG A 309 4.29 -22.36 -26.43
N GLY A 310 5.18 -22.72 -27.36
CA GLY A 310 6.62 -22.63 -27.15
C GLY A 310 7.04 -21.18 -26.89
N ILE A 311 7.62 -20.93 -25.73
CA ILE A 311 8.37 -19.71 -25.44
C ILE A 311 9.81 -19.98 -25.83
N GLU A 312 10.32 -19.29 -26.84
CA GLU A 312 11.72 -19.43 -27.23
C GLU A 312 12.53 -18.28 -26.65
N HIS A 313 13.55 -18.61 -25.87
CA HIS A 313 14.54 -17.65 -25.39
C HIS A 313 15.60 -17.47 -26.46
N ARG A 314 15.66 -16.27 -27.05
CA ARG A 314 16.69 -15.95 -28.05
C ARG A 314 17.65 -14.93 -27.49
N THR A 315 18.91 -15.32 -27.36
CA THR A 315 19.99 -14.42 -27.00
C THR A 315 20.83 -14.13 -28.24
N GLN A 316 20.85 -12.88 -28.66
CA GLN A 316 21.68 -12.41 -29.77
C GLN A 316 22.90 -11.67 -29.20
N LEU A 317 24.07 -12.15 -29.58
CA LEU A 317 25.36 -11.51 -29.34
C LEU A 317 25.80 -10.90 -30.68
N GLY A 318 25.96 -9.58 -30.71
CA GLY A 318 26.26 -8.84 -31.92
C GLY A 318 27.30 -7.76 -31.68
N TYR A 319 28.02 -7.44 -32.75
CA TYR A 319 28.92 -6.30 -32.81
C TYR A 319 28.53 -5.46 -34.02
N GLU A 320 28.16 -4.20 -33.79
CA GLU A 320 27.74 -3.27 -34.86
C GLU A 320 28.88 -2.31 -35.17
N PHE A 321 29.35 -2.34 -36.41
CA PHE A 321 30.27 -1.35 -36.98
C PHE A 321 29.47 -0.40 -37.87
N THR A 322 29.46 0.89 -37.54
CA THR A 322 28.92 1.93 -38.42
C THR A 322 30.11 2.69 -39.04
N PHE A 323 30.33 2.49 -40.34
CA PHE A 323 31.37 3.22 -41.09
C PHE A 323 31.02 4.71 -41.21
#